data_AF-A0A438BR13-F1
#
_entry.id   AF-A0A438BR13-F1
#
_cell.length_a   1.000
_cell.length_b   1.000
_cell.length_c   1.000
_cell.angle_alpha   90.00
_cell.angle_beta   90.00
_cell.angle_gamma   90.00
#
_symmetry.space_group_name_H-M   'P 1'
#
loop_
_entity.id
_entity.type
_entity.pdbx_description
1 polymer ?
#
loop_
_entity_poly.entity_id
_entity_poly.type
_entity_poly.pdbx_seq_one_letter_code
_entity_poly.pdbx_strand_id
1 'polypeptide(L)'
;MHTLTLQLLNHLCTEVLKVSRAKEIFRQSFINGAKYGIPEILEEIIKSYPFALEYLDEDVFKLAVLNRYEKIFNLICETGMHRQLIIRTRDDTNNDNILHLAGKLAPPHRLSLVSGAALQMQRELHWFKEHEKLIKEGEKWMKGTAKFYTLAAALIATVVFAAAITIPGGNHDDTGIPNFSKEIAFKVFAVSDALSLFLSIASVLICLSILTHDMQKMIFFLPFPGG
;
A
#
# COMPACT_ATOMS: atom_id res chain seq x y z
N MET A 1 -7.83 -7.83 -36.55
CA MET A 1 -6.36 -7.85 -36.32
C MET A 1 -5.99 -7.92 -34.85
N HIS A 2 -6.68 -7.21 -33.95
CA HIS A 2 -6.40 -7.21 -32.49
C HIS A 2 -6.49 -8.59 -31.79
N THR A 3 -7.38 -9.48 -32.23
CA THR A 3 -7.53 -10.82 -31.64
C THR A 3 -6.33 -11.73 -31.93
N LEU A 4 -5.76 -11.62 -33.14
CA LEU A 4 -4.60 -12.41 -33.56
C LEU A 4 -3.34 -11.98 -32.79
N THR A 5 -3.18 -10.67 -32.54
CA THR A 5 -2.06 -10.14 -31.76
C THR A 5 -2.11 -10.58 -30.30
N LEU A 6 -3.31 -10.65 -29.71
CA LEU A 6 -3.48 -11.18 -28.34
C LEU A 6 -3.21 -12.68 -28.27
N GLN A 7 -3.65 -13.45 -29.26
CA GLN A 7 -3.37 -14.89 -29.34
C GLN A 7 -1.87 -15.18 -29.45
N LEU A 8 -1.16 -14.41 -30.27
CA LEU A 8 0.30 -14.50 -30.38
C LEU A 8 0.97 -14.16 -29.04
N LEU A 9 0.54 -13.07 -28.38
CA LEU A 9 1.10 -12.64 -27.11
C LEU A 9 0.92 -13.70 -26.01
N ASN A 10 -0.26 -14.31 -25.93
CA ASN A 10 -0.54 -15.40 -25.00
C ASN A 10 0.37 -16.61 -25.27
N HIS A 11 0.51 -17.01 -26.54
CA HIS A 11 1.40 -18.10 -26.91
C HIS A 11 2.87 -17.81 -26.56
N LEU A 12 3.33 -16.58 -26.80
CA LEU A 12 4.67 -16.16 -26.41
C LEU A 12 4.85 -16.19 -24.89
N CYS A 13 3.87 -15.75 -24.11
CA CYS A 13 3.95 -15.81 -22.64
C CYS A 13 4.08 -17.25 -22.14
N THR A 14 3.34 -18.19 -22.73
CA THR A 14 3.42 -19.61 -22.37
C THR A 14 4.77 -20.25 -22.74
N GLU A 15 5.37 -19.87 -23.87
CA GLU A 15 6.70 -20.35 -24.24
C GLU A 15 7.81 -19.70 -23.40
N VAL A 16 7.71 -18.41 -23.10
CA VAL A 16 8.71 -17.70 -22.27
C VAL A 16 8.80 -18.30 -20.88
N LEU A 17 7.68 -18.75 -20.28
CA LEU A 17 7.67 -19.43 -18.98
C LEU A 17 8.55 -20.69 -18.93
N LYS A 18 8.80 -21.34 -20.07
CA LYS A 18 9.65 -22.54 -20.14
C LYS A 18 11.14 -22.22 -20.16
N VAL A 19 11.52 -20.96 -20.38
CA VAL A 19 12.91 -20.53 -20.51
C VAL A 19 13.46 -20.13 -19.14
N SER A 20 14.73 -20.46 -18.85
CA SER A 20 15.39 -20.10 -17.58
C SER A 20 15.44 -18.59 -17.30
N ARG A 21 15.32 -17.76 -18.33
CA ARG A 21 15.32 -16.29 -18.25
C ARG A 21 13.92 -15.66 -18.21
N ALA A 22 12.86 -16.45 -18.02
CA ALA A 22 11.47 -15.98 -18.01
C ALA A 22 11.25 -14.75 -17.12
N LYS A 23 11.82 -14.78 -15.90
CA LYS A 23 11.71 -13.70 -14.91
C LYS A 23 12.16 -12.34 -15.47
N GLU A 24 13.33 -12.30 -16.08
CA GLU A 24 13.92 -11.07 -16.63
C GLU A 24 13.14 -10.58 -17.85
N ILE A 25 12.73 -11.51 -18.73
CA ILE A 25 11.96 -11.19 -19.93
C ILE A 25 10.62 -10.56 -19.54
N PHE A 26 9.89 -11.16 -18.59
CA PHE A 26 8.64 -10.59 -18.10
C PHE A 26 8.85 -9.26 -17.41
N ARG A 27 9.88 -9.11 -16.57
CA ARG A 27 10.18 -7.84 -15.92
C ARG A 27 10.39 -6.70 -16.92
N GLN A 28 11.27 -6.91 -17.90
CA GLN A 28 11.56 -5.90 -18.92
C GLN A 28 10.32 -5.59 -19.78
N SER A 29 9.58 -6.63 -20.19
CA SER A 29 8.40 -6.47 -21.03
C SER A 29 7.28 -5.74 -20.30
N PHE A 30 7.09 -6.04 -19.00
CA PHE A 30 6.10 -5.40 -18.15
C PHE A 30 6.40 -3.91 -17.93
N ILE A 31 7.64 -3.57 -17.56
CA ILE A 31 8.06 -2.17 -17.37
C ILE A 31 7.94 -1.38 -18.67
N ASN A 32 8.38 -1.96 -19.79
CA ASN A 32 8.28 -1.29 -21.09
C ASN A 32 6.82 -1.11 -21.52
N GLY A 33 5.99 -2.15 -21.39
CA GLY A 33 4.55 -2.05 -21.66
C GLY A 33 3.91 -0.91 -20.87
N ALA A 34 4.30 -0.74 -19.61
CA ALA A 34 3.78 0.31 -18.76
C ALA A 34 4.30 1.70 -19.16
N LYS A 35 5.59 1.80 -19.46
CA LYS A 35 6.26 3.04 -19.92
C LYS A 35 5.70 3.56 -21.24
N TYR A 36 5.29 2.66 -22.14
CA TYR A 36 4.73 3.02 -23.45
C TYR A 36 3.19 3.03 -23.48
N GLY A 37 2.52 2.75 -22.36
CA GLY A 37 1.06 2.84 -22.29
C GLY A 37 0.31 1.71 -23.00
N ILE A 38 0.86 0.50 -23.00
CA ILE A 38 0.31 -0.70 -23.67
C ILE A 38 -0.28 -1.66 -22.61
N PRO A 39 -1.55 -1.46 -22.18
CA PRO A 39 -2.16 -2.26 -21.11
C PRO A 39 -2.33 -3.73 -21.49
N GLU A 40 -2.51 -4.07 -22.76
CA GLU A 40 -2.72 -5.44 -23.23
C GLU A 40 -1.52 -6.35 -22.91
N ILE A 41 -0.30 -5.79 -22.91
CA ILE A 41 0.91 -6.51 -22.50
C ILE A 41 0.87 -6.80 -21.00
N LEU A 42 0.46 -5.83 -20.19
CA LEU A 42 0.41 -5.98 -18.73
C LEU A 42 -0.65 -7.00 -18.34
N GLU A 43 -1.84 -6.91 -18.92
CA GLU A 43 -2.95 -7.84 -18.65
C GLU A 43 -2.55 -9.29 -18.97
N GLU A 44 -1.95 -9.53 -20.13
CA GLU A 44 -1.57 -10.89 -20.53
C GLU A 44 -0.41 -11.45 -19.70
N ILE A 45 0.58 -10.60 -19.33
CA ILE A 45 1.68 -11.00 -18.45
C ILE A 45 1.16 -11.29 -17.04
N ILE A 46 0.28 -10.47 -16.47
CA ILE A 46 -0.30 -10.70 -15.13
C ILE A 46 -1.12 -11.98 -15.12
N LYS A 47 -1.88 -12.24 -16.19
CA LYS A 47 -2.66 -13.46 -16.33
C LYS A 47 -1.78 -14.72 -16.39
N SER A 48 -0.68 -14.65 -17.14
CA SER A 48 0.24 -15.78 -17.31
C SER A 48 1.20 -15.97 -16.14
N TYR A 49 1.62 -14.87 -15.51
CA TYR A 49 2.59 -14.81 -14.43
C TYR A 49 2.15 -13.76 -13.39
N PRO A 50 1.25 -14.11 -12.46
CA PRO A 50 0.70 -13.16 -11.47
C PRO A 50 1.76 -12.45 -10.61
N PHE A 51 2.91 -13.10 -10.42
CA PHE A 51 4.04 -12.55 -9.69
C PHE A 51 4.69 -11.33 -10.40
N ALA A 52 4.38 -11.08 -11.69
CA ALA A 52 4.82 -9.88 -12.40
C ALA A 52 4.40 -8.57 -11.73
N LEU A 53 3.35 -8.61 -10.91
CA LEU A 53 2.90 -7.50 -10.09
C LEU A 53 4.00 -6.95 -9.17
N GLU A 54 4.96 -7.77 -8.73
CA GLU A 54 6.11 -7.31 -7.94
C GLU A 54 7.02 -6.33 -8.72
N TYR A 55 7.00 -6.38 -10.05
CA TYR A 55 7.80 -5.48 -10.89
C TYR A 55 7.20 -4.08 -11.03
N LEU A 56 5.98 -3.89 -10.51
CA LEU A 56 5.34 -2.60 -10.51
C LEU A 56 5.99 -1.71 -9.44
N ASP A 57 6.88 -0.85 -9.89
CA ASP A 57 7.56 0.12 -9.04
C ASP A 57 6.80 1.46 -8.99
N GLU A 58 7.30 2.34 -8.12
CA GLU A 58 6.78 3.68 -7.92
C GLU A 58 6.84 4.52 -9.20
N ASP A 59 7.91 4.37 -9.97
CA ASP A 59 8.17 5.15 -11.18
C ASP A 59 7.22 4.79 -12.31
N VAL A 60 6.93 3.50 -12.51
CA VAL A 60 5.93 3.01 -13.45
C VAL A 60 4.55 3.55 -13.07
N PHE A 61 4.22 3.57 -11.78
CA PHE A 61 2.95 4.12 -11.32
C PHE A 61 2.86 5.64 -11.57
N LYS A 62 3.92 6.40 -11.23
CA LYS A 62 4.02 7.84 -11.53
C LYS A 62 3.87 8.12 -13.03
N LEU A 63 4.51 7.31 -13.88
CA LEU A 63 4.44 7.42 -15.34
C LEU A 63 3.03 7.18 -15.88
N ALA A 64 2.32 6.18 -15.35
CA ALA A 64 0.93 5.92 -15.72
C ALA A 64 0.03 7.11 -15.39
N VAL A 65 0.24 7.73 -14.21
CA VAL A 65 -0.52 8.91 -13.78
C VAL A 65 -0.22 10.13 -14.67
N LEU A 66 1.06 10.42 -14.90
CA LEU A 66 1.50 11.56 -15.70
C LEU A 66 1.04 11.48 -17.17
N ASN A 67 1.08 10.29 -17.76
CA ASN A 67 0.70 10.10 -19.17
C ASN A 67 -0.79 9.78 -19.38
N ARG A 68 -1.60 9.87 -18.32
CA ARG A 68 -3.04 9.57 -18.35
C ARG A 68 -3.33 8.16 -18.86
N TYR A 69 -2.51 7.17 -18.54
CA TYR A 69 -2.72 5.78 -18.98
C TYR A 69 -3.84 5.11 -18.17
N GLU A 70 -5.09 5.55 -18.40
CA GLU A 70 -6.29 5.18 -17.62
C GLU A 70 -6.45 3.67 -17.47
N LYS A 71 -6.30 2.89 -18.55
CA LYS A 71 -6.41 1.44 -18.51
C LYS A 71 -5.37 0.78 -17.60
N ILE A 72 -4.12 1.25 -17.66
CA ILE A 72 -3.03 0.75 -16.80
C ILE A 72 -3.30 1.12 -15.35
N PHE A 73 -3.74 2.36 -15.10
CA PHE A 73 -4.11 2.80 -13.77
C PHE A 73 -5.25 1.97 -13.19
N ASN A 74 -6.31 1.71 -13.97
CA ASN A 74 -7.43 0.88 -13.55
C ASN A 74 -7.00 -0.56 -13.25
N LEU A 75 -6.14 -1.15 -14.08
CA LEU A 75 -5.57 -2.48 -13.84
C LEU A 75 -4.79 -2.54 -12.50
N ILE A 76 -4.04 -1.49 -12.17
CA ILE A 76 -3.31 -1.38 -10.90
C ILE A 76 -4.28 -1.17 -9.71
N CYS A 77 -5.39 -0.48 -9.95
CA CYS A 77 -6.43 -0.31 -8.95
C CYS A 77 -7.14 -1.63 -8.65
N GLU A 78 -7.54 -2.38 -9.69
CA GLU A 78 -8.23 -3.67 -9.60
C GLU A 78 -7.40 -4.75 -8.90
N THR A 79 -6.08 -4.75 -9.11
CA THR A 79 -5.14 -5.66 -8.43
C THR A 79 -4.92 -5.32 -6.95
N GLY A 80 -5.43 -4.19 -6.46
CA GLY A 80 -5.32 -3.76 -5.06
C GLY A 80 -3.95 -3.18 -4.68
N MET A 81 -2.97 -3.18 -5.60
CA MET A 81 -1.61 -2.69 -5.37
C MET A 81 -1.51 -1.18 -5.22
N HIS A 82 -2.49 -0.43 -5.76
CA HIS A 82 -2.57 1.02 -5.63
C HIS A 82 -2.41 1.50 -4.18
N ARG A 83 -2.89 0.75 -3.18
CA ARG A 83 -2.78 1.13 -1.76
C ARG A 83 -1.34 1.18 -1.27
N GLN A 84 -0.51 0.21 -1.67
CA GLN A 84 0.91 0.20 -1.32
C GLN A 84 1.69 1.25 -2.11
N LEU A 85 1.35 1.45 -3.38
CA LEU A 85 2.03 2.40 -4.25
C LEU A 85 1.72 3.86 -3.90
N ILE A 86 0.48 4.17 -3.51
CA ILE A 86 0.10 5.52 -3.03
C ILE A 86 0.95 5.93 -1.82
N ILE A 87 1.19 5.00 -0.89
CA ILE A 87 2.04 5.24 0.28
C ILE A 87 3.51 5.46 -0.14
N ARG A 88 3.98 4.70 -1.13
CA ARG A 88 5.38 4.71 -1.59
C ARG A 88 5.74 5.89 -2.47
N THR A 89 4.80 6.43 -3.28
CA THR A 89 5.02 7.58 -4.20
C THR A 89 5.48 8.90 -3.59
N ARG A 90 5.84 8.91 -2.32
CA ARG A 90 6.30 10.07 -1.58
C ARG A 90 7.81 10.17 -1.74
N ASP A 91 8.23 10.79 -2.84
CA ASP A 91 9.64 11.06 -3.12
C ASP A 91 10.16 12.19 -2.21
N ASP A 92 11.24 11.92 -1.48
CA ASP A 92 11.89 12.82 -0.53
C ASP A 92 12.53 14.06 -1.18
N THR A 93 12.67 14.07 -2.52
CA THR A 93 13.34 15.14 -3.25
C THR A 93 12.40 16.26 -3.73
N ASN A 94 11.12 15.94 -4.02
CA ASN A 94 10.18 16.90 -4.59
C ASN A 94 8.79 16.90 -3.89
N ASN A 95 8.51 15.95 -2.98
CA ASN A 95 7.26 15.81 -2.20
C ASN A 95 5.96 15.81 -3.05
N ASP A 96 6.06 15.57 -4.36
CA ASP A 96 4.95 15.51 -5.30
C ASP A 96 4.18 14.21 -5.07
N ASN A 97 3.06 14.27 -4.35
CA ASN A 97 2.15 13.14 -4.24
C ASN A 97 1.46 12.83 -5.58
N ILE A 98 0.86 11.64 -5.73
CA ILE A 98 0.11 11.25 -6.93
C ILE A 98 -0.95 12.29 -7.31
N LEU A 99 -1.57 12.95 -6.34
CA LEU A 99 -2.59 13.96 -6.59
C LEU A 99 -1.99 15.21 -7.27
N HIS A 100 -0.77 15.59 -6.88
CA HIS A 100 -0.01 16.64 -7.53
C HIS A 100 0.35 16.25 -8.98
N LEU A 101 0.76 14.99 -9.20
CA LEU A 101 1.00 14.47 -10.56
C LEU A 101 -0.29 14.43 -11.41
N ALA A 102 -1.42 14.08 -10.80
CA ALA A 102 -2.73 14.09 -11.46
C ALA A 102 -3.20 15.51 -11.80
N GLY A 103 -2.78 16.52 -11.01
CA GLY A 103 -3.08 17.93 -11.25
C GLY A 103 -2.15 18.62 -12.26
N LYS A 104 -1.00 18.03 -12.61
CA LYS A 104 -0.10 18.55 -13.65
C LYS A 104 -0.75 18.49 -15.02
N LEU A 105 -0.41 19.45 -15.88
CA LEU A 105 -0.90 19.51 -17.27
C LEU A 105 -0.56 18.21 -18.01
N ALA A 106 -1.57 17.60 -18.65
CA ALA A 106 -1.39 16.37 -19.39
C ALA A 106 -0.49 16.57 -20.63
N PRO A 107 0.22 15.52 -21.09
CA PRO A 107 1.08 15.60 -22.26
C PRO A 107 0.31 16.06 -23.52
N PRO A 108 0.96 16.78 -24.45
CA PRO A 108 0.31 17.34 -25.63
C PRO A 108 -0.46 16.31 -26.46
N HIS A 109 0.08 15.10 -26.60
CA HIS A 109 -0.54 14.00 -27.36
C HIS A 109 -1.82 13.45 -26.73
N ARG A 110 -2.03 13.66 -25.41
CA ARG A 110 -3.28 13.33 -24.71
C ARG A 110 -4.25 14.51 -24.72
N LEU A 111 -3.71 15.73 -24.58
CA LEU A 111 -4.49 16.96 -24.56
C LEU A 111 -5.18 17.21 -25.92
N SER A 112 -4.49 16.89 -27.02
CA SER A 112 -5.02 17.00 -28.39
C SER A 112 -6.07 15.95 -28.76
N LEU A 113 -6.31 14.96 -27.90
CA LEU A 113 -7.29 13.90 -28.15
C LEU A 113 -8.74 14.39 -28.04
N VAL A 114 -8.94 15.58 -27.45
CA VAL A 114 -10.23 16.20 -27.24
C VAL A 114 -10.20 17.62 -27.80
N SER A 115 -11.15 17.93 -28.68
CA SER A 115 -11.29 19.27 -29.26
C SER A 115 -12.04 20.19 -28.30
N GLY A 116 -11.44 21.34 -27.97
CA GLY A 116 -12.07 22.39 -27.20
C GLY A 116 -11.64 22.43 -25.72
N ALA A 117 -11.31 23.63 -25.23
CA ALA A 117 -10.78 23.84 -23.89
C ALA A 117 -11.72 23.35 -22.78
N ALA A 118 -13.03 23.50 -22.96
CA ALA A 118 -14.02 23.05 -21.98
C ALA A 118 -14.02 21.51 -21.80
N LEU A 119 -13.96 20.75 -22.89
CA LEU A 119 -13.95 19.28 -22.84
C LEU A 119 -12.60 18.74 -22.34
N GLN A 120 -11.49 19.41 -22.66
CA GLN A 120 -10.17 19.11 -22.06
C GLN A 120 -10.21 19.30 -20.54
N MET A 121 -10.71 20.45 -20.09
CA MET A 121 -10.80 20.75 -18.66
C MET A 121 -11.74 19.78 -17.92
N GLN A 122 -12.86 19.38 -18.53
CA GLN A 122 -13.76 18.37 -17.95
C GLN A 122 -13.07 17.01 -17.78
N ARG A 123 -12.31 16.56 -18.78
CA ARG A 123 -11.58 15.28 -18.70
C ARG A 123 -10.51 15.32 -17.61
N GLU A 124 -9.71 16.36 -17.57
CA GLU A 124 -8.65 16.50 -16.55
C GLU A 124 -9.24 16.62 -15.14
N LEU A 125 -10.38 17.31 -14.99
CA LEU A 125 -11.09 17.38 -13.70
C LEU A 125 -11.63 16.01 -13.29
N HIS A 126 -12.16 15.23 -14.22
CA HIS A 126 -12.64 13.87 -13.95
C HIS A 126 -11.49 12.97 -13.50
N TRP A 127 -10.39 12.97 -14.25
CA TRP A 127 -9.16 12.25 -13.92
C TRP A 127 -8.66 12.57 -12.51
N PHE A 128 -8.56 13.85 -12.18
CA PHE A 128 -8.13 14.29 -10.85
C PHE A 128 -9.06 13.77 -9.73
N LYS A 129 -10.38 13.88 -9.93
CA LYS A 129 -11.37 13.42 -8.94
C LYS A 129 -11.32 11.92 -8.70
N GLU A 130 -11.06 11.11 -9.73
CA GLU A 130 -10.89 9.66 -9.57
C GLU A 130 -9.68 9.33 -8.68
N HIS A 131 -8.55 10.00 -8.91
CA HIS A 131 -7.35 9.84 -8.10
C HIS A 131 -7.59 10.29 -6.65
N GLU A 132 -8.26 11.43 -6.48
CA GLU A 132 -8.63 11.95 -5.15
C GLU A 132 -9.50 10.95 -4.37
N LYS A 133 -10.50 10.35 -5.04
CA LYS A 133 -11.39 9.36 -4.45
C LYS A 133 -10.61 8.12 -4.00
N LEU A 134 -9.70 7.60 -4.83
CA LEU A 134 -8.91 6.42 -4.51
C LEU A 134 -7.95 6.65 -3.35
N ILE A 135 -7.35 7.84 -3.26
CA ILE A 135 -6.52 8.23 -2.11
C ILE A 135 -7.39 8.24 -0.84
N LYS A 136 -8.56 8.88 -0.86
CA LYS A 136 -9.49 8.90 0.28
C LYS A 136 -9.94 7.49 0.71
N GLU A 137 -10.18 6.60 -0.24
CA GLU A 137 -10.53 5.20 0.04
C GLU A 137 -9.35 4.43 0.65
N GLY A 138 -8.14 4.62 0.11
CA GLY A 138 -6.89 4.08 0.65
C GLY A 138 -6.66 4.54 2.09
N GLU A 139 -6.77 5.83 2.36
CA GLU A 139 -6.68 6.41 3.71
C GLU A 139 -7.71 5.80 4.66
N LYS A 140 -8.98 5.69 4.23
CA LYS A 140 -10.04 5.10 5.05
C LYS A 140 -9.75 3.63 5.37
N TRP A 141 -9.28 2.87 4.38
CA TRP A 141 -8.89 1.48 4.57
C TRP A 141 -7.72 1.35 5.56
N MET A 142 -6.66 2.16 5.40
CA MET A 142 -5.53 2.18 6.33
C MET A 142 -5.95 2.53 7.76
N LYS A 143 -6.78 3.57 7.92
CA LYS A 143 -7.34 3.95 9.23
C LYS A 143 -8.16 2.83 9.85
N GLY A 144 -8.94 2.10 9.05
CA GLY A 144 -9.68 0.91 9.51
C GLY A 144 -8.74 -0.18 10.00
N THR A 145 -7.75 -0.55 9.18
CA THR A 145 -6.74 -1.55 9.52
C THR A 145 -5.96 -1.21 10.80
N ALA A 146 -5.51 0.05 10.93
CA ALA A 146 -4.81 0.52 12.12
C ALA A 146 -5.68 0.43 13.39
N LYS A 147 -7.00 0.73 13.28
CA LYS A 147 -7.94 0.57 14.40
C LYS A 147 -8.11 -0.90 14.81
N PHE A 148 -8.20 -1.82 13.86
CA PHE A 148 -8.25 -3.25 14.17
C PHE A 148 -6.98 -3.72 14.89
N TYR A 149 -5.80 -3.31 14.44
CA TYR A 149 -4.54 -3.62 15.12
C TYR A 149 -4.44 -2.99 16.51
N THR A 150 -4.89 -1.75 16.67
CA THR A 150 -4.92 -1.07 17.97
C THR A 150 -5.87 -1.79 18.93
N LEU A 151 -7.04 -2.24 18.46
CA LEU A 151 -8.00 -3.01 19.25
C LEU A 151 -7.41 -4.37 19.67
N ALA A 152 -6.78 -5.08 18.74
CA ALA A 152 -6.12 -6.36 19.02
C ALA A 152 -4.99 -6.19 20.04
N ALA A 153 -4.16 -5.15 19.90
CA ALA A 153 -3.10 -4.84 20.85
C ALA A 153 -3.65 -4.46 22.23
N ALA A 154 -4.74 -3.70 22.29
CA ALA A 154 -5.42 -3.37 23.54
C ALA A 154 -5.96 -4.64 24.24
N LEU A 155 -6.56 -5.57 23.50
CA LEU A 155 -7.01 -6.87 24.02
C LEU A 155 -5.85 -7.73 24.54
N ILE A 156 -4.73 -7.76 23.83
CA ILE A 156 -3.52 -8.47 24.30
C ILE A 156 -2.99 -7.82 25.57
N ALA A 157 -2.88 -6.49 25.59
CA ALA A 157 -2.42 -5.75 26.76
C ALA A 157 -3.31 -5.99 27.99
N THR A 158 -4.64 -6.05 27.84
CA THR A 158 -5.55 -6.31 28.97
C THR A 158 -5.42 -7.74 29.51
N VAL A 159 -5.31 -8.75 28.64
CA VAL A 159 -5.12 -10.16 29.05
C VAL A 159 -3.78 -10.34 29.76
N VAL A 160 -2.71 -9.78 29.21
CA VAL A 160 -1.35 -9.89 29.75
C VAL A 160 -1.23 -9.10 31.07
N PHE A 161 -1.83 -7.92 31.16
CA PHE A 161 -1.91 -7.17 32.43
C PHE A 161 -2.66 -7.96 33.52
N ALA A 162 -3.77 -8.61 33.18
CA ALA A 162 -4.52 -9.46 34.12
C ALA A 162 -3.69 -10.68 34.57
N ALA A 163 -2.91 -11.28 33.67
CA ALA A 163 -2.01 -12.38 33.97
C ALA A 163 -0.84 -11.96 34.88
N ALA A 164 -0.30 -10.75 34.69
CA ALA A 164 0.76 -10.18 35.52
C ALA A 164 0.33 -9.98 36.98
N ILE A 165 -0.90 -9.52 37.22
CA ILE A 165 -1.43 -9.33 38.58
C ILE A 165 -1.97 -10.63 39.21
N THR A 166 -2.37 -11.60 38.38
CA THR A 166 -2.87 -12.90 38.83
C THR A 166 -1.73 -13.93 38.82
N ILE A 167 -0.74 -13.70 39.69
CA ILE A 167 0.47 -14.54 39.79
C ILE A 167 0.05 -15.98 40.15
N PRO A 168 0.33 -16.98 39.29
CA PRO A 168 0.00 -18.37 39.59
C PRO A 168 0.74 -18.81 40.85
N GLY A 169 0.01 -19.40 41.80
CA GLY A 169 0.55 -19.83 43.10
C GLY A 169 0.49 -18.80 44.23
N GLY A 170 0.15 -17.54 43.94
CA GLY A 170 0.08 -16.47 44.94
C GLY A 170 1.45 -16.04 45.47
N ASN A 171 1.43 -15.12 46.44
CA ASN A 171 2.62 -14.58 47.10
C ASN A 171 2.63 -15.03 48.57
N HIS A 172 3.81 -15.13 49.18
CA HIS A 172 3.91 -15.25 50.64
C HIS A 172 3.47 -13.93 51.30
N ASP A 173 2.55 -14.01 52.25
CA ASP A 173 1.98 -12.84 52.95
C ASP A 173 3.06 -12.01 53.69
N ASP A 174 4.16 -12.64 54.09
CA ASP A 174 5.21 -12.01 54.92
C ASP A 174 6.33 -11.37 54.09
N THR A 175 6.51 -11.78 52.83
CA THR A 175 7.66 -11.40 51.99
C THR A 175 7.28 -10.82 50.63
N GLY A 176 6.05 -11.02 50.16
CA GLY A 176 5.58 -10.57 48.85
C GLY A 176 6.21 -11.30 47.65
N ILE A 177 7.02 -12.34 47.90
CA ILE A 177 7.70 -13.10 46.85
C ILE A 177 6.74 -14.16 46.26
N PRO A 178 6.70 -14.34 44.93
CA PRO A 178 5.90 -15.39 44.28
C PRO A 178 6.30 -16.79 44.73
N ASN A 179 5.32 -17.64 45.05
CA ASN A 179 5.53 -19.00 45.56
C ASN A 179 6.34 -19.89 44.60
N PHE A 180 6.18 -19.70 43.29
CA PHE A 180 6.88 -20.46 42.26
C PHE A 180 8.11 -19.75 41.67
N SER A 181 8.67 -18.73 42.35
CA SER A 181 9.82 -17.94 41.87
C SER A 181 11.05 -18.78 41.45
N LYS A 182 11.24 -19.95 42.06
CA LYS A 182 12.34 -20.88 41.74
C LYS A 182 12.04 -21.82 40.56
N GLU A 183 10.77 -22.00 40.21
CA GLU A 183 10.35 -22.90 39.15
C GLU A 183 10.65 -22.32 37.76
N ILE A 184 11.10 -23.19 36.86
CA ILE A 184 11.44 -22.80 35.48
C ILE A 184 10.19 -22.30 34.74
N ALA A 185 9.04 -22.94 34.96
CA ALA A 185 7.76 -22.56 34.34
C ALA A 185 7.36 -21.12 34.68
N PHE A 186 7.57 -20.68 35.92
CA PHE A 186 7.25 -19.33 36.37
C PHE A 186 8.14 -18.27 35.70
N LYS A 187 9.44 -18.54 35.56
CA LYS A 187 10.38 -17.63 34.87
C LYS A 187 10.04 -17.48 33.38
N VAL A 188 9.73 -18.59 32.70
CA VAL A 188 9.35 -18.57 31.28
C VAL A 188 8.04 -17.80 31.09
N PHE A 189 7.06 -18.03 31.97
CA PHE A 189 5.80 -17.26 31.99
C PHE A 189 6.06 -15.76 32.15
N ALA A 190 6.83 -15.34 33.16
CA ALA A 190 7.10 -13.92 33.43
C ALA A 190 7.86 -13.24 32.28
N VAL A 191 8.85 -13.92 31.68
CA VAL A 191 9.59 -13.40 30.52
C VAL A 191 8.69 -13.28 29.30
N SER A 192 7.82 -14.27 29.05
CA SER A 192 6.87 -14.24 27.93
C SER A 192 5.83 -13.13 28.08
N ASP A 193 5.31 -12.93 29.30
CA ASP A 193 4.33 -11.89 29.62
C ASP A 193 4.93 -10.49 29.38
N ALA A 194 6.15 -10.25 29.88
CA ALA A 194 6.88 -9.01 29.63
C ALA A 194 7.17 -8.79 28.14
N LEU A 195 7.66 -9.82 27.43
CA LEU A 195 7.94 -9.74 26.00
C LEU A 195 6.68 -9.41 25.18
N SER A 196 5.54 -10.01 25.55
CA SER A 196 4.24 -9.74 24.93
C SER A 196 3.80 -8.28 25.11
N LEU A 197 3.99 -7.70 26.31
CA LEU A 197 3.71 -6.28 26.56
C LEU A 197 4.58 -5.37 25.69
N PHE A 198 5.89 -5.64 25.64
CA PHE A 198 6.81 -4.86 24.83
C PHE A 198 6.47 -4.91 23.34
N LEU A 199 6.17 -6.10 22.81
CA LEU A 199 5.77 -6.27 21.41
C LEU A 199 4.41 -5.61 21.11
N SER A 200 3.46 -5.67 22.05
CA SER A 200 2.16 -4.98 21.93
C SER A 200 2.34 -3.46 21.85
N ILE A 201 3.11 -2.88 22.77
CA ILE A 201 3.38 -1.44 22.79
C ILE A 201 4.11 -1.01 21.52
N ALA A 202 5.14 -1.74 21.10
CA ALA A 202 5.88 -1.45 19.88
C ALA A 202 4.98 -1.48 18.63
N SER A 203 4.08 -2.46 18.53
CA SER A 203 3.10 -2.56 17.45
C SER A 203 2.15 -1.36 17.40
N VAL A 204 1.63 -0.93 18.56
CA VAL A 204 0.78 0.26 18.65
C VAL A 204 1.55 1.52 18.26
N LEU A 205 2.80 1.68 18.69
CA LEU A 205 3.63 2.83 18.33
C LEU A 205 3.93 2.90 16.83
N ILE A 206 4.19 1.75 16.19
CA ILE A 206 4.36 1.68 14.73
C ILE A 206 3.06 2.07 14.02
N CYS A 207 1.91 1.52 14.47
CA CYS A 207 0.60 1.90 13.92
C CYS A 207 0.30 3.38 14.11
N LEU A 208 0.61 3.94 15.29
CA LEU A 208 0.41 5.34 15.61
C LEU A 208 1.30 6.21 14.74
N SER A 209 2.56 5.84 14.53
CA SER A 209 3.52 6.56 13.68
C SER A 209 3.04 6.64 12.22
N ILE A 210 2.48 5.54 11.71
CA ILE A 210 1.87 5.51 10.37
C ILE A 210 0.64 6.44 10.33
N LEU A 211 -0.18 6.45 11.38
CA LEU A 211 -1.42 7.24 11.45
C LEU A 211 -1.18 8.75 11.66
N THR A 212 -0.26 9.14 12.55
CA THR A 212 0.03 10.55 12.87
C THR A 212 0.71 11.26 11.72
N HIS A 213 1.58 10.56 11.00
CA HIS A 213 2.19 11.06 9.78
C HIS A 213 1.14 11.45 8.72
N ASP A 214 0.06 10.69 8.57
CA ASP A 214 -1.02 11.04 7.64
C ASP A 214 -1.92 12.18 8.15
N MET A 215 -2.17 12.27 9.45
CA MET A 215 -3.02 13.33 10.04
C MET A 215 -2.36 14.72 9.96
N GLN A 216 -1.05 14.81 10.19
CA GLN A 216 -0.31 16.08 10.11
C GLN A 216 -0.26 16.63 8.67
N LYS A 217 -0.35 15.73 7.68
CA LYS A 217 -0.34 16.05 6.25
C LYS A 217 -1.71 16.44 5.69
N MET A 218 -2.82 15.99 6.31
CA MET A 218 -4.16 16.48 6.03
C MET A 218 -4.40 17.90 6.59
N ILE A 219 -3.78 18.24 7.73
CA ILE A 219 -3.84 19.60 8.32
C ILE A 219 -3.14 20.64 7.44
N PHE A 220 -2.05 20.28 6.76
CA PHE A 220 -1.35 21.18 5.82
C PHE A 220 -2.17 21.53 4.56
N PHE A 221 -3.21 20.73 4.25
CA PHE A 221 -4.09 20.93 3.08
C PHE A 221 -5.44 21.61 3.41
N LEU A 222 -5.75 21.89 4.68
CA LEU A 222 -6.87 22.78 5.02
C LEU A 222 -6.40 24.22 4.83
N PRO A 223 -7.04 25.02 3.94
CA PRO A 223 -6.73 26.43 3.87
C PRO A 223 -7.09 27.04 5.22
N PHE A 224 -6.09 27.57 5.92
CA PHE A 224 -6.36 28.52 6.99
C PHE A 224 -7.21 29.64 6.38
N PRO A 225 -8.41 29.94 6.92
CA PRO A 225 -9.02 31.22 6.61
C PRO A 225 -8.16 32.28 7.31
N GLY A 226 -7.25 32.91 6.55
CA GLY A 226 -6.73 34.23 6.92
C GLY A 226 -7.92 35.19 7.03
N GLY A 227 -8.00 36.06 8.04
CA GLY A 227 -7.00 37.07 8.32
C GLY A 227 -7.52 38.37 7.73
#